data_AF-A0A7X8QDF0-F1
#
_entry.id   AF-A0A7X8QDF0-F1
#
_cell.length_a   1.000
_cell.length_b   1.000
_cell.length_c   1.000
_cell.angle_alpha   90.00
_cell.angle_beta   90.00
_cell.angle_gamma   90.00
#
_symmetry.space_group_name_H-M   'P 1'
#
loop_
_entity.id
_entity.type
_entity.pdbx_description
1 polymer ?
#
loop_
_entity_poly.entity_id
_entity_poly.type
_entity_poly.pdbx_seq_one_letter_code
_entity_poly.pdbx_strand_id
1 'polypeptide(L)'
;MNKVDTKNIVVGLKQTLSQMKQKNVTAVFLALDADEEIKNKIRAHCENTNIEIRDAKSMRLLGKACAISRPAACAAILKKKKGGEEINAND
;
A
#
# COMPACT_ATOMS: atom_id res chain seq x y z
N MET A 1 -6.30 -3.20 21.46
CA MET A 1 -5.40 -3.52 20.33
C MET A 1 -6.08 -3.14 19.01
N ASN A 2 -5.54 -2.19 18.25
CA ASN A 2 -6.10 -1.79 16.96
C ASN A 2 -5.86 -2.90 15.92
N LYS A 3 -6.96 -3.53 15.52
CA LYS A 3 -7.01 -4.54 14.46
C LYS A 3 -6.90 -3.77 13.13
N VAL A 4 -5.73 -3.80 12.51
CA VAL A 4 -5.58 -3.34 11.12
C VAL A 4 -6.44 -4.28 10.28
N ASP A 5 -7.54 -3.77 9.71
CA ASP A 5 -8.40 -4.54 8.82
C ASP A 5 -7.58 -5.00 7.60
N THR A 6 -7.08 -6.22 7.63
CA THR A 6 -6.28 -6.87 6.58
C THR A 6 -7.03 -7.01 5.24
N LYS A 7 -8.31 -6.64 5.16
CA LYS A 7 -9.13 -6.73 3.94
C LYS A 7 -8.70 -5.76 2.83
N ASN A 8 -7.86 -4.77 3.13
CA ASN A 8 -7.51 -3.70 2.19
C ASN A 8 -6.00 -3.57 1.95
N ILE A 9 -5.25 -4.65 2.13
CA ILE A 9 -3.80 -4.62 1.89
C ILE A 9 -3.51 -5.50 0.69
N VAL A 10 -2.75 -4.97 -0.27
CA VAL A 10 -2.21 -5.74 -1.39
C VAL A 10 -0.70 -5.88 -1.22
N VAL A 11 -0.16 -7.02 -1.60
CA VAL A 11 1.25 -7.35 -1.39
C VAL A 11 1.91 -7.71 -2.71
N GLY A 12 3.11 -7.17 -2.93
CA GLY A 12 3.90 -7.40 -4.13
C GLY A 12 3.78 -6.29 -5.17
N LEU A 13 4.82 -6.17 -5.99
CA LEU A 13 5.02 -5.05 -6.92
C LEU A 13 3.88 -4.92 -7.93
N LYS A 14 3.51 -6.01 -8.60
CA LYS A 14 2.49 -6.00 -9.66
C LYS A 14 1.12 -5.56 -9.14
N GLN A 15 0.70 -6.06 -7.97
CA GLN A 15 -0.57 -5.68 -7.37
C GLN A 15 -0.53 -4.24 -6.86
N THR A 16 0.57 -3.86 -6.22
CA THR A 16 0.78 -2.50 -5.74
C THR A 16 0.70 -1.47 -6.87
N LEU A 17 1.45 -1.68 -7.95
CA LEU A 17 1.42 -0.81 -9.14
C LEU A 17 0.02 -0.74 -9.77
N SER A 18 -0.70 -1.86 -9.84
CA SER A 18 -2.06 -1.87 -10.38
C SER A 18 -2.99 -0.97 -9.57
N GLN A 19 -2.94 -1.07 -8.24
CA GLN A 19 -3.78 -0.28 -7.34
C GLN A 19 -3.38 1.19 -7.28
N MET A 20 -2.08 1.49 -7.40
CA MET A 20 -1.56 2.85 -7.53
C MET A 20 -2.13 3.54 -8.78
N LYS A 21 -2.14 2.85 -9.93
CA LYS A 21 -2.73 3.36 -11.17
C LYS A 21 -4.22 3.65 -11.02
N GLN A 22 -4.93 2.85 -10.23
CA GLN A 22 -6.33 3.06 -9.91
C GLN A 22 -6.57 4.16 -8.85
N LYS A 23 -5.51 4.80 -8.33
CA LYS A 23 -5.57 5.81 -7.24
C LYS A 23 -6.31 5.32 -5.99
N ASN A 24 -6.36 4.01 -5.80
CA ASN A 24 -7.03 3.34 -4.68
C ASN A 24 -6.09 3.09 -3.50
N VAL A 25 -4.87 3.65 -3.52
CA VAL A 25 -3.84 3.46 -2.50
C VAL A 25 -3.73 4.69 -1.61
N THR A 26 -3.60 4.48 -0.30
CA THR A 26 -3.33 5.52 0.69
C THR A 26 -1.85 5.58 1.04
N ALA A 27 -1.24 4.40 1.26
CA ALA A 27 0.14 4.30 1.71
C ALA A 27 0.80 3.04 1.16
N VAL A 28 2.12 3.08 1.01
CA VAL A 28 2.94 2.01 0.45
C VAL A 28 4.12 1.77 1.36
N PHE A 29 4.38 0.50 1.63
CA PHE A 29 5.48 0.04 2.45
C PHE A 29 6.54 -0.59 1.55
N LEU A 30 7.77 -0.11 1.67
CA LEU A 30 8.95 -0.63 0.98
C LEU A 30 9.87 -1.29 1.98
N ALA A 31 10.27 -2.53 1.76
CA ALA A 31 11.27 -3.15 2.62
C ALA A 31 12.66 -2.56 2.34
N LEU A 32 13.45 -2.29 3.38
CA LEU A 32 14.80 -1.72 3.24
C LEU A 32 15.75 -2.65 2.49
N ASP A 33 15.60 -3.96 2.69
CA ASP A 33 16.29 -5.07 2.03
C ASP A 33 15.67 -5.45 0.67
N ALA A 34 14.68 -4.72 0.17
CA ALA A 34 14.17 -4.89 -1.19
C ALA A 34 15.13 -4.28 -2.22
N ASP A 35 15.13 -4.87 -3.43
CA ASP A 35 15.90 -4.37 -4.56
C ASP A 35 15.60 -2.89 -4.86
N GLU A 36 16.66 -2.11 -5.13
CA GLU A 36 16.55 -0.69 -5.49
C GLU A 36 15.67 -0.48 -6.72
N GLU A 37 15.69 -1.41 -7.69
CA GLU A 37 14.82 -1.34 -8.88
C GLU A 37 13.33 -1.32 -8.50
N ILE A 38 12.94 -2.12 -7.51
CA ILE A 38 11.56 -2.18 -6.99
C ILE A 38 11.22 -0.87 -6.27
N LYS A 39 12.12 -0.38 -5.40
CA LYS A 39 11.93 0.87 -4.66
C LYS A 39 11.80 2.06 -5.60
N ASN A 40 12.63 2.15 -6.63
CA ASN A 40 12.60 3.22 -7.62
C ASN A 40 11.33 3.20 -8.47
N LYS A 41 10.87 2.02 -8.92
CA LYS A 41 9.59 1.90 -9.64
C LYS A 41 8.41 2.42 -8.82
N ILE A 42 8.37 2.11 -7.54
CA ILE A 42 7.34 2.55 -6.61
C ILE A 42 7.44 4.07 -6.39
N ARG A 43 8.63 4.58 -6.06
CA ARG A 43 8.86 6.03 -5.85
C ARG A 43 8.47 6.85 -7.07
N ALA A 44 8.85 6.42 -8.27
CA ALA A 44 8.49 7.09 -9.53
C ALA A 44 6.97 7.13 -9.76
N HIS A 45 6.24 6.08 -9.39
CA HIS A 45 4.76 6.12 -9.43
C HIS A 45 4.17 7.01 -8.35
N CYS A 46 4.80 7.08 -7.18
CA CYS A 46 4.33 7.90 -6.07
C CYS A 46 4.57 9.40 -6.29
N GLU A 47 5.59 9.80 -7.04
CA GLU A 47 6.01 11.20 -7.26
C GLU A 47 4.87 12.12 -7.74
N ASN A 48 3.98 11.59 -8.58
CA ASN A 48 2.84 12.33 -9.14
C ASN A 48 1.50 12.01 -8.45
N THR A 49 1.56 11.43 -7.25
CA THR A 49 0.38 10.99 -6.49
C THR A 49 0.49 11.39 -5.03
N ASN A 50 -0.65 11.48 -4.34
CA ASN A 50 -0.69 11.77 -2.91
C ASN A 50 -0.54 10.47 -2.08
N ILE A 51 0.39 9.60 -2.46
CA ILE A 51 0.60 8.30 -1.83
C ILE A 51 1.78 8.40 -0.87
N GLU A 52 1.54 8.06 0.40
CA GLU A 52 2.60 8.06 1.41
C GLU A 52 3.51 6.84 1.26
N ILE A 53 4.82 7.03 1.24
CA ILE A 53 5.81 5.94 1.23
C ILE A 53 6.37 5.77 2.63
N ARG A 54 6.38 4.53 3.13
CA ARG A 54 6.98 4.15 4.40
C ARG A 54 8.00 3.03 4.21
N ASP A 55 9.11 3.11 4.91
CA ASP A 55 10.08 2.02 4.92
C ASP A 55 9.74 0.97 5.98
N ALA A 56 9.96 -0.29 5.64
CA ALA A 56 9.79 -1.45 6.48
C ALA A 56 11.16 -2.10 6.74
N LYS A 57 11.37 -2.57 7.98
CA LYS A 57 12.68 -3.08 8.42
C LYS A 57 13.23 -4.24 7.59
N SER A 58 12.37 -5.15 7.12
CA SER A 58 12.78 -6.24 6.23
C SER A 58 11.60 -6.83 5.46
N MET A 59 11.88 -7.50 4.34
CA MET A 59 10.87 -8.15 3.49
C MET A 59 10.08 -9.20 4.26
N ARG A 60 10.75 -9.90 5.18
CA ARG A 60 10.17 -10.94 6.01
C ARG A 60 9.26 -10.38 7.09
N LEU A 61 9.65 -9.27 7.72
CA LEU A 61 8.78 -8.56 8.67
C LEU A 61 7.58 -7.95 7.97
N LEU A 62 7.78 -7.39 6.77
CA LEU A 62 6.70 -6.82 5.97
C LEU A 62 5.66 -7.88 5.59
N GLY A 63 6.09 -9.03 5.07
CA GLY A 63 5.19 -10.13 4.75
C GLY A 63 4.40 -10.62 5.97
N LYS A 64 5.07 -10.80 7.10
CA LYS A 64 4.42 -11.20 8.36
C LYS A 64 3.41 -10.16 8.85
N ALA A 65 3.73 -8.87 8.75
CA ALA A 65 2.83 -7.77 9.11
C ALA A 65 1.60 -7.72 8.20
N CYS A 66 1.75 -8.10 6.92
CA CYS A 66 0.65 -8.24 5.97
C CYS A 66 -0.09 -9.60 6.07
N ALA A 67 0.18 -10.39 7.12
CA ALA A 67 -0.41 -11.72 7.34
C ALA A 67 -0.17 -12.72 6.18
N ILE A 68 0.96 -12.61 5.48
CA ILE A 68 1.39 -13.57 4.46
C ILE A 68 2.61 -14.37 4.93
N SER A 69 2.69 -15.63 4.48
CA SER A 69 3.77 -16.55 4.87
C SER A 69 5.07 -16.37 4.08
N ARG A 70 5.10 -15.49 3.07
CA ARG A 70 6.25 -15.27 2.18
C ARG A 70 6.82 -13.86 2.36
N PRO A 71 8.14 -13.65 2.10
CA PRO A 71 8.73 -12.32 2.11
C PRO A 71 8.07 -11.40 1.06
N ALA A 72 7.91 -10.12 1.41
CA ALA A 72 7.34 -9.10 0.53
C ALA A 72 8.31 -7.94 0.35
N ALA A 73 8.67 -7.62 -0.88
CA ALA A 73 9.47 -6.43 -1.19
C ALA A 73 8.70 -5.13 -0.94
N CYS A 74 7.40 -5.16 -1.23
CA CYS A 74 6.51 -4.02 -1.05
C CYS A 74 5.08 -4.48 -0.74
N ALA A 75 4.34 -3.60 -0.08
CA ALA A 75 2.91 -3.76 0.17
C ALA A 75 2.22 -2.39 0.10
N ALA A 76 0.94 -2.36 -0.25
CA ALA A 76 0.17 -1.13 -0.30
C ALA A 76 -1.15 -1.26 0.45
N ILE A 77 -1.52 -0.19 1.14
CA ILE A 77 -2.79 -0.04 1.83
C ILE A 77 -3.76 0.65 0.90
N LEU A 78 -4.89 0.00 0.66
CA LEU A 78 -5.99 0.53 -0.13
C LEU A 78 -6.85 1.48 0.71
N LYS A 79 -7.38 2.52 0.06
CA LYS A 79 -8.42 3.39 0.62
C LYS A 79 -9.64 2.52 0.92
N LYS A 80 -9.94 2.31 2.20
CA LYS A 80 -11.22 1.76 2.62
C LYS A 80 -12.28 2.75 2.13
N LYS A 81 -13.20 2.33 1.27
CA LYS A 81 -14.43 3.09 1.03
C LYS A 81 -15.04 3.29 2.41
N LYS A 82 -14.91 4.49 2.99
CA LYS A 82 -15.85 4.93 4.01
C LYS A 82 -17.20 4.88 3.31
N GLY A 83 -18.10 4.03 3.80
CA GLY A 83 -19.51 4.38 3.68
C GLY A 83 -19.68 5.73 4.34
N GLY A 84 -20.37 6.66 3.67
CA GLY A 84 -20.66 8.00 4.17
C GLY A 84 -19.71 9.08 3.66
N GLU A 85 -19.92 9.52 2.44
CA GLU A 85 -20.35 10.91 2.24
C GLU A 85 -21.46 10.86 1.19
N GLU A 86 -22.69 10.78 1.69
CA GLU A 86 -23.86 11.14 0.91
C GLU A 86 -23.68 12.62 0.54
N ILE A 87 -23.47 12.90 -0.74
CA ILE A 87 -23.82 14.21 -1.27
C ILE A 87 -25.35 14.33 -1.24
N ASN A 88 -25.93 14.63 -0.09
CA ASN A 88 -27.25 15.26 -0.07
C ASN A 88 -27.03 16.75 -0.36
N ALA A 89 -26.97 17.08 -1.65
CA ALA A 89 -27.28 18.42 -2.11
C ALA A 89 -28.81 18.57 -2.03
N ASN A 90 -29.32 18.93 -0.85
CA ASN A 90 -30.61 19.58 -0.70
C ASN A 90 -30.33 20.97 -0.12
N ASP A 91 -30.09 21.94 -0.99
CA ASP A 91 -30.98 23.10 -1.24
C ASP A 91 -30.37 23.99 -2.35
#